data_AF-A0AAN7MRA2-F1
#
_entry.id   AF-A0AAN7MRA2-F1
#
_cell.length_a   1.000
_cell.length_b   1.000
_cell.length_c   1.000
_cell.angle_alpha   90.00
_cell.angle_beta   90.00
_cell.angle_gamma   90.00
#
_symmetry.space_group_name_H-M   'P 1'
#
loop_
_entity.id
_entity.type
_entity.pdbx_description
1 polymer ?
#
loop_
_entity_poly.entity_id
_entity_poly.type
_entity_poly.pdbx_seq_one_letter_code
_entity_poly.pdbx_strand_id
1 'polypeptide(L)'
;MGLKALHLRGLRLQLLLASLAIPDEFEPVPLICRLILAIYEPDLRRPQFSRAGGYRLNPAWLVKRVSYQRTQGHAPPYIIYLDHDHREIALAIGK
;
A
#
# COMPACT_ATOMS: atom_id res chain seq x y z
N MET A 1 -47.57 -15.69 -4.82
CA MET A 1 -46.31 -15.93 -5.56
C MET A 1 -45.34 -14.73 -5.62
N GLY A 2 -45.64 -13.55 -5.05
CA GLY A 2 -44.82 -12.33 -5.23
C GLY A 2 -43.72 -12.04 -4.19
N LEU A 3 -43.88 -12.46 -2.93
CA LEU A 3 -42.94 -12.10 -1.85
C LEU A 3 -41.54 -12.74 -2.00
N LYS A 4 -41.49 -14.01 -2.44
CA LYS A 4 -40.21 -14.72 -2.66
C LYS A 4 -39.39 -14.09 -3.80
N ALA A 5 -40.05 -13.61 -4.84
CA ALA A 5 -39.40 -12.93 -5.96
C ALA A 5 -38.84 -11.55 -5.59
N LEU A 6 -39.53 -10.81 -4.70
CA LEU A 6 -39.05 -9.53 -4.18
C LEU A 6 -37.82 -9.72 -3.26
N HIS A 7 -37.83 -10.76 -2.42
CA HIS A 7 -36.69 -11.11 -1.56
C HIS A 7 -35.45 -11.53 -2.36
N LEU A 8 -35.63 -12.34 -3.41
CA LEU A 8 -34.54 -12.74 -4.33
C LEU A 8 -33.96 -11.55 -5.12
N ARG A 9 -34.80 -10.58 -5.50
CA ARG A 9 -34.34 -9.33 -6.14
C ARG A 9 -33.57 -8.43 -5.17
N GLY A 10 -34.00 -8.34 -3.91
CA GLY A 10 -33.27 -7.64 -2.85
C GLY A 10 -31.90 -8.24 -2.58
N LEU A 11 -31.81 -9.56 -2.48
CA LEU A 11 -30.55 -10.28 -2.28
C LEU A 11 -29.59 -10.10 -3.47
N ARG A 12 -30.11 -10.11 -4.71
CA ARG A 12 -29.32 -9.88 -5.93
C ARG A 12 -28.78 -8.44 -6.02
N LEU A 13 -29.56 -7.44 -5.57
CA LEU A 13 -29.10 -6.04 -5.49
C LEU A 13 -28.04 -5.84 -4.40
N GLN A 14 -28.20 -6.47 -3.24
CA GLN A 14 -27.18 -6.45 -2.18
C GLN A 14 -25.87 -7.12 -2.62
N LEU A 15 -25.96 -8.25 -3.34
CA LEU A 15 -24.79 -8.92 -3.94
C LEU A 15 -24.12 -8.08 -5.04
N LEU A 16 -24.89 -7.32 -5.84
CA LEU A 16 -24.34 -6.45 -6.88
C LEU A 16 -23.65 -5.20 -6.30
N LEU A 17 -24.12 -4.69 -5.17
CA LEU A 17 -23.50 -3.58 -4.46
C LEU A 17 -22.24 -4.02 -3.69
N ALA A 18 -22.20 -5.27 -3.22
CA ALA A 18 -21.03 -5.84 -2.53
C ALA A 18 -19.80 -6.04 -3.44
N SER A 19 -19.94 -5.90 -4.76
CA SER A 19 -18.84 -6.02 -5.74
C SER A 19 -18.42 -4.68 -6.36
N LEU A 20 -19.06 -3.57 -5.97
CA LEU A 20 -18.64 -2.24 -6.40
C LEU A 20 -17.58 -1.72 -5.45
N ALA A 21 -16.33 -1.73 -5.90
CA ALA A 21 -15.25 -1.15 -5.13
C ALA A 21 -15.38 0.39 -5.13
N ILE A 22 -15.26 1.00 -3.95
CA ILE A 22 -15.34 2.46 -3.78
C ILE A 22 -13.92 3.06 -3.74
N PRO A 23 -13.72 4.32 -4.15
CA PRO A 23 -12.39 4.94 -4.18
C PRO A 23 -11.62 4.86 -2.86
N ASP A 24 -12.32 4.94 -1.74
CA ASP A 24 -11.76 4.84 -0.37
C ASP A 24 -11.07 3.50 -0.11
N GLU A 25 -11.56 2.40 -0.68
CA GLU A 25 -10.93 1.08 -0.54
C GLU A 25 -9.56 1.01 -1.24
N PHE A 26 -9.27 1.95 -2.15
CA PHE A 26 -7.99 2.06 -2.85
C PHE A 26 -7.10 3.15 -2.30
N GLU A 27 -7.53 3.92 -1.29
CA GLU A 27 -6.69 4.90 -0.58
C GLU A 27 -5.31 4.32 -0.20
N PRO A 28 -5.17 3.10 0.35
CA PRO A 28 -3.86 2.56 0.72
C PRO A 28 -2.99 2.17 -0.48
N VAL A 29 -3.56 1.94 -1.67
CA VAL A 29 -2.82 1.39 -2.82
C VAL A 29 -1.69 2.33 -3.27
N PRO A 30 -1.94 3.64 -3.50
CA PRO A 30 -0.86 4.58 -3.78
C PRO A 30 0.24 4.64 -2.72
N LEU A 31 -0.08 4.49 -1.43
CA LEU A 31 0.92 4.48 -0.36
C LEU A 31 1.80 3.23 -0.44
N ILE A 32 1.19 2.05 -0.57
CA ILE A 32 1.89 0.76 -0.69
C ILE A 32 2.83 0.78 -1.91
N CYS A 33 2.36 1.23 -3.08
CA CYS A 33 3.21 1.33 -4.26
C CYS A 33 4.43 2.22 -4.04
N ARG A 34 4.27 3.35 -3.34
CA ARG A 34 5.38 4.25 -3.02
C ARG A 34 6.36 3.63 -2.03
N LEU A 35 5.89 2.90 -1.02
CA LEU A 35 6.74 2.17 -0.07
C LEU A 35 7.57 1.09 -0.76
N ILE A 36 6.99 0.33 -1.68
CA ILE A 36 7.72 -0.69 -2.45
C ILE A 36 8.82 -0.04 -3.31
N LEU A 37 8.52 1.08 -3.98
CA LEU A 37 9.52 1.80 -4.77
C LEU A 37 10.62 2.43 -3.91
N ALA A 38 10.27 2.92 -2.72
CA ALA A 38 11.18 3.52 -1.76
C ALA A 38 12.30 2.57 -1.29
N ILE A 39 12.12 1.24 -1.39
CA ILE A 39 13.15 0.24 -1.07
C ILE A 39 14.43 0.46 -1.90
N TYR A 40 14.24 0.83 -3.17
CA TYR A 40 15.32 1.00 -4.14
C TYR A 40 16.04 2.35 -4.02
N GLU A 41 15.49 3.29 -3.25
CA GLU A 41 16.14 4.57 -3.01
C GLU A 41 17.25 4.45 -1.96
N PRO A 42 18.48 4.91 -2.25
CA PRO A 42 19.52 4.95 -1.24
C PRO A 42 19.23 5.97 -0.14
N ASP A 43 18.57 7.08 -0.48
CA ASP A 43 18.17 8.15 0.43
C ASP A 43 16.78 8.70 0.06
N LEU A 44 15.80 8.53 0.94
CA LEU A 44 14.44 9.04 0.73
C LEU A 44 14.33 10.57 0.79
N ARG A 45 15.32 11.26 1.38
CA ARG A 45 15.36 12.74 1.37
C ARG A 45 15.79 13.28 0.02
N ARG A 46 16.49 12.46 -0.77
CA ARG A 46 17.02 12.81 -2.10
C ARG A 46 16.75 11.67 -3.09
N PRO A 47 15.47 11.37 -3.38
CA PRO A 47 15.11 10.25 -4.22
C PRO A 47 15.57 10.47 -5.66
N GLN A 48 16.17 9.44 -6.26
CA GLN A 48 16.70 9.47 -7.62
C GLN A 48 15.66 9.07 -8.68
N PHE A 49 14.69 8.24 -8.31
CA PHE A 49 13.72 7.64 -9.23
C PHE A 49 12.30 8.17 -9.05
N SER A 50 12.13 9.19 -8.20
CA SER A 50 10.81 9.80 -8.00
C SER A 50 10.35 10.63 -9.20
N ARG A 51 9.05 10.59 -9.50
CA ARG A 51 8.42 11.51 -10.47
C ARG A 51 8.28 12.91 -9.86
N ALA A 52 7.81 13.88 -10.67
CA ALA A 52 7.44 15.21 -10.18
C ALA A 52 6.54 15.10 -8.93
N GLY A 53 7.00 15.65 -7.80
CA GLY A 53 6.31 15.57 -6.50
C GLY A 53 6.84 14.52 -5.52
N GLY A 54 7.89 13.76 -5.86
CA GLY A 54 8.52 12.81 -4.94
C GLY A 54 7.67 11.58 -4.62
N TYR A 55 8.11 10.78 -3.65
CA TYR A 55 7.28 9.68 -3.11
C TYR A 55 6.20 10.16 -2.14
N ARG A 56 6.21 11.43 -1.71
CA ARG A 56 5.30 11.92 -0.65
C ARG A 56 5.27 10.98 0.56
N LEU A 57 6.43 10.42 0.90
CA LEU A 57 6.70 9.70 2.14
C LEU A 57 7.51 10.64 3.03
N ASN A 58 7.30 10.60 4.33
CA ASN A 58 8.09 11.36 5.27
C ASN A 58 9.39 10.58 5.59
N PRO A 59 10.58 11.07 5.21
CA PRO A 59 11.82 10.34 5.46
C PRO A 59 12.14 10.15 6.96
N ALA A 60 11.58 10.98 7.85
CA ALA A 60 11.76 10.84 9.29
C ALA A 60 11.01 9.62 9.87
N TRP A 61 10.05 9.07 9.13
CA TRP A 61 9.25 7.91 9.53
C TRP A 61 9.89 6.57 9.12
N LEU A 62 10.97 6.62 8.32
CA LEU A 62 11.75 5.45 7.97
C LEU A 62 12.62 5.01 9.16
N VAL A 63 12.23 3.91 9.81
CA VAL A 63 12.97 3.36 10.96
C VAL A 63 14.17 2.56 10.50
N LYS A 64 14.01 1.77 9.43
CA LYS A 64 15.06 0.88 8.94
C LYS A 64 14.97 0.73 7.44
N ARG A 65 16.14 0.74 6.80
CA ARG A 65 16.34 0.26 5.43
C ARG A 65 17.47 -0.75 5.40
N VAL A 66 17.22 -1.86 4.72
CA VAL A 66 18.24 -2.87 4.44
C VAL A 66 18.29 -3.09 2.94
N SER A 67 19.43 -2.75 2.33
CA SER A 67 19.69 -3.01 0.92
C SER A 67 20.16 -4.44 0.69
N TYR A 68 20.14 -4.88 -0.57
CA TYR A 68 20.73 -6.16 -1.00
C TYR A 68 22.17 -6.38 -0.52
N GLN A 69 22.99 -5.34 -0.55
CA GLN A 69 24.38 -5.41 -0.09
C GLN A 69 24.47 -5.76 1.40
N ARG A 70 23.51 -5.27 2.21
CA ARG A 70 23.44 -5.56 3.64
C ARG A 70 22.82 -6.92 3.94
N THR A 71 21.91 -7.42 3.09
CA THR A 71 21.34 -8.76 3.28
C THR A 71 22.29 -9.87 2.84
N GLN A 72 23.34 -9.55 2.09
CA GLN A 72 24.33 -10.51 1.57
C GLN A 72 23.68 -11.68 0.79
N GLY A 73 22.50 -11.44 0.20
CA GLY A 73 21.74 -12.46 -0.52
C GLY A 73 20.92 -13.41 0.36
N HIS A 74 20.92 -13.25 1.68
CA HIS A 74 20.14 -14.10 2.60
C HIS A 74 18.67 -13.67 2.74
N ALA A 75 18.34 -12.46 2.30
CA ALA A 75 16.98 -11.94 2.29
C ALA A 75 16.82 -10.88 1.18
N PRO A 76 15.59 -10.64 0.70
CA PRO A 76 15.30 -9.49 -0.14
C PRO A 76 15.49 -8.16 0.64
N PRO A 77 15.74 -7.03 -0.06
CA PRO A 77 15.83 -5.74 0.58
C PRO A 77 14.48 -5.35 1.19
N TYR A 78 14.50 -4.58 2.27
CA TYR A 78 13.26 -4.18 2.94
C TYR A 78 13.39 -2.83 3.64
N ILE A 79 12.23 -2.22 3.90
CA ILE A 79 12.10 -1.05 4.76
C ILE A 79 11.07 -1.30 5.86
N ILE A 80 11.30 -0.71 7.03
CA ILE A 80 10.33 -0.57 8.12
C ILE A 80 9.96 0.90 8.21
N TYR A 81 8.68 1.20 8.02
CA TYR A 81 8.14 2.56 7.96
C TYR A 81 6.99 2.73 8.96
N LEU A 82 6.98 3.83 9.70
CA LEU A 82 5.93 4.16 10.65
C LEU A 82 4.98 5.17 10.03
N ASP A 83 3.83 4.71 9.55
CA ASP A 83 2.82 5.62 9.06
C ASP A 83 2.04 6.22 10.24
N HIS A 84 2.40 7.44 10.62
CA HIS A 84 1.76 8.12 11.73
C HIS A 84 0.36 8.64 11.40
N ASP A 85 0.07 8.90 10.13
CA ASP A 85 -1.25 9.39 9.70
C ASP A 85 -2.28 8.25 9.78
N HIS A 86 -1.91 7.07 9.27
CA HIS A 86 -2.75 5.87 9.30
C HIS A 86 -2.63 5.08 10.61
N ARG A 87 -1.64 5.40 11.46
CA ARG A 87 -1.29 4.69 12.70
C ARG A 87 -0.90 3.23 12.46
N GLU A 88 -0.12 3.01 11.42
CA GLU A 88 0.29 1.67 10.96
C GLU A 88 1.82 1.52 10.94
N ILE A 89 2.25 0.27 10.97
CA ILE A 89 3.65 -0.10 10.73
C ILE A 89 3.70 -0.89 9.43
N ALA A 90 4.39 -0.35 8.43
CA ALA A 90 4.55 -1.01 7.15
C ALA A 90 5.92 -1.70 7.05
N LEU A 91 5.90 -2.99 6.71
CA LEU A 91 7.07 -3.74 6.27
C LEU A 91 6.95 -3.95 4.75
N ALA A 92 7.72 -3.20 3.99
CA ALA A 92 7.78 -3.36 2.55
C ALA A 92 9.01 -4.17 2.16
N ILE A 93 8.80 -5.25 1.41
CA ILE A 93 9.83 -6.21 1.00
C ILE A 93 9.95 -6.13 -0.51
N GLY A 94 11.18 -5.91 -0.99
CA GLY A 94 11.48 -5.88 -2.41
C GLY A 94 11.58 -7.28 -2.96
N LYS A 95 11.41 -7.43 -4.28
CA LYS A 95 11.87 -8.64 -4.96
C LYS A 95 13.38 -8.60 -5.05
#